data_AF-A0A225W3P4-F1
#
_entry.id   AF-A0A225W3P4-F1
#
_cell.length_a   1.000
_cell.length_b   1.000
_cell.length_c   1.000
_cell.angle_alpha   90.00
_cell.angle_beta   90.00
_cell.angle_gamma   90.00
#
_symmetry.space_group_name_H-M   'P 1'
#
loop_
_entity.id
_entity.type
_entity.pdbx_description
1 polymer ?
#
loop_
_entity_poly.entity_id
_entity_poly.type
_entity_poly.pdbx_seq_one_letter_code
_entity_poly.pdbx_strand_id
1 'polypeptide(L)'
;MSGWRMVTMCQLEARLVSELRHRQLHSAISVQAKLIKMYQGLLRSKFLSDNTLEIGNSNWNHYHRVELPQEPFDTEFYNACTRTFNAIYAQTDEIFNSCGLNSTDEMFGSYTCEKKDENDRSFFQFTDKRTFSSSFENAHNSFRRTLSLHQKKHQQQYGGMEDPDNTVAIKFRVTARLKTGFVGSVLLRLIHRRYQEVNRMVTVWRVFAEGEGEFAALHAAEIGWGILSPVPGVPESTMLRVCAHYIPMNLNNVVAPEQEQLTKQFSGMVVEASTSNAEEIACTFEKLLLNDAEEP
;
A
#
# COMPACT_ATOMS: atom_id res chain seq x y z
N MET A 1 -42.74 11.76 24.85
CA MET A 1 -42.06 12.13 23.58
C MET A 1 -42.84 11.49 22.44
N SER A 2 -43.21 12.24 21.39
CA SER A 2 -43.98 11.66 20.28
C SER A 2 -43.06 10.89 19.32
N GLY A 3 -43.56 9.79 18.73
CA GLY A 3 -42.78 8.93 17.83
C GLY A 3 -42.17 9.68 16.65
N TRP A 4 -42.85 10.70 16.13
CA TRP A 4 -42.36 11.56 15.04
C TRP A 4 -41.07 12.30 15.40
N ARG A 5 -40.91 12.70 16.66
CA ARG A 5 -39.70 13.41 17.11
C ARG A 5 -38.47 12.51 17.12
N MET A 6 -38.64 11.22 17.44
CA MET A 6 -37.56 10.24 17.34
C MET A 6 -37.19 9.96 15.87
N VAL A 7 -38.17 9.77 14.99
CA VAL A 7 -37.94 9.55 13.55
C VAL A 7 -37.14 10.71 12.94
N THR A 8 -37.51 11.96 13.26
CA THR A 8 -36.78 13.14 12.76
C THR A 8 -35.34 13.21 13.29
N MET A 9 -35.08 12.78 14.52
CA MET A 9 -33.71 12.75 15.07
C MET A 9 -32.84 11.69 14.39
N CYS A 10 -33.35 10.47 14.20
CA CYS A 10 -32.63 9.43 13.49
C CYS A 10 -32.32 9.82 12.03
N GLN A 11 -33.27 10.47 11.34
CA GLN A 11 -33.05 10.97 9.98
C GLN A 11 -32.02 12.09 9.91
N LEU A 12 -31.99 12.99 10.91
CA LEU A 12 -31.00 14.06 10.99
C LEU A 12 -29.59 13.50 11.21
N GLU A 13 -29.42 12.54 12.11
CA GLU A 13 -28.13 11.89 12.35
C GLU A 13 -27.63 11.15 11.11
N ALA A 14 -28.50 10.36 10.47
CA ALA A 14 -28.17 9.65 9.23
C ALA A 14 -27.72 10.63 8.12
N ARG A 15 -28.42 11.77 8.00
CA ARG A 15 -28.04 12.83 7.06
C ARG A 15 -26.68 13.43 7.38
N LEU A 16 -26.40 13.76 8.64
CA LEU A 16 -25.11 14.36 9.03
C LEU A 16 -23.94 13.42 8.74
N VAL A 17 -24.10 12.13 9.01
CA VAL A 17 -23.10 11.10 8.67
C VAL A 17 -22.91 11.00 7.16
N SER A 18 -24.00 11.02 6.38
CA SER A 18 -23.95 10.99 4.92
C SER A 18 -23.26 12.24 4.34
N GLU A 19 -23.58 13.43 4.84
CA GLU A 19 -22.96 14.68 4.39
C GLU A 19 -21.46 14.74 4.72
N LEU A 20 -21.07 14.23 5.90
CA LEU A 20 -19.65 14.14 6.26
C LEU A 20 -18.91 13.21 5.29
N ARG A 21 -19.46 12.01 5.03
CA ARG A 21 -18.89 11.07 4.04
C ARG A 21 -18.84 11.68 2.65
N HIS A 22 -19.88 12.39 2.22
CA HIS A 22 -19.91 13.06 0.92
C HIS A 22 -18.77 14.08 0.79
N ARG A 23 -18.57 14.93 1.81
CA ARG A 23 -17.46 15.91 1.81
C ARG A 23 -16.10 15.23 1.74
N GLN A 24 -15.91 14.14 2.49
CA GLN A 24 -14.68 13.35 2.47
C GLN A 24 -14.40 12.76 1.09
N LEU A 25 -15.41 12.13 0.46
CA LEU A 25 -15.29 11.56 -0.89
C LEU A 25 -14.99 12.65 -1.92
N HIS A 26 -15.69 13.78 -1.88
CA HIS A 26 -15.46 14.87 -2.82
C HIS A 26 -14.06 15.48 -2.68
N SER A 27 -13.57 15.61 -1.45
CA SER A 27 -12.18 16.01 -1.19
C SER A 27 -11.19 15.01 -1.76
N ALA A 28 -11.41 13.71 -1.53
CA ALA A 28 -10.56 12.65 -2.05
C ALA A 28 -10.52 12.65 -3.59
N ILE A 29 -11.67 12.79 -4.27
CA ILE A 29 -11.76 12.89 -5.74
C ILE A 29 -10.99 14.11 -6.24
N SER A 30 -11.15 15.28 -5.60
CA SER A 30 -10.42 16.49 -6.00
C SER A 30 -8.91 16.32 -5.90
N VAL A 31 -8.43 15.70 -4.83
CA VAL A 31 -7.01 15.37 -4.64
C VAL A 31 -6.54 14.39 -5.71
N GLN A 32 -7.31 13.33 -5.98
CA GLN A 32 -6.97 12.32 -6.98
C GLN A 32 -6.94 12.90 -8.41
N ALA A 33 -7.84 13.83 -8.73
CA ALA A 33 -7.86 14.55 -10.00
C ALA A 33 -6.62 15.45 -10.18
N LYS A 34 -6.16 16.12 -9.11
CA LYS A 34 -4.89 16.88 -9.14
C LYS A 34 -3.71 15.95 -9.41
N LEU A 35 -3.70 14.79 -8.75
CA LEU A 35 -2.67 13.77 -8.89
C LEU A 35 -2.58 13.27 -10.35
N ILE A 36 -3.73 12.96 -10.97
CA ILE A 36 -3.80 12.58 -12.40
C ILE A 36 -3.22 13.68 -13.30
N LYS A 37 -3.57 14.94 -13.07
CA LYS A 37 -3.07 16.07 -13.87
C LYS A 37 -1.56 16.25 -13.73
N MET A 38 -1.03 16.09 -12.51
CA MET A 38 0.42 16.14 -12.26
C MET A 38 1.14 15.00 -12.97
N TYR A 39 0.62 13.76 -12.90
CA TYR A 39 1.17 12.62 -13.64
C TYR A 39 1.22 12.89 -15.13
N GLN A 40 0.14 13.44 -15.69
CA GLN A 40 0.07 13.81 -17.11
C GLN A 40 1.08 14.90 -17.49
N GLY A 41 1.39 15.83 -16.59
CA GLY A 41 2.40 16.87 -16.80
C GLY A 41 3.83 16.32 -16.82
N LEU A 42 4.15 15.42 -15.89
CA LEU A 42 5.47 14.79 -15.79
C LEU A 42 5.77 13.84 -16.95
N LEU A 43 4.75 13.11 -17.42
CA LEU A 43 4.86 12.33 -18.65
C LEU A 43 5.35 13.21 -19.81
N ARG A 44 4.85 14.44 -19.95
CA ARG A 44 5.27 15.35 -21.02
C ARG A 44 6.68 15.92 -20.83
N SER A 45 7.12 16.14 -19.58
CA SER A 45 8.44 16.72 -19.31
C SER A 45 9.57 15.69 -19.42
N LYS A 46 9.36 14.44 -18.98
CA LYS A 46 10.40 13.39 -19.04
C LYS A 46 10.68 12.90 -20.46
N PHE A 47 9.73 12.99 -21.38
CA PHE A 47 9.97 12.74 -22.81
C PHE A 47 10.99 13.70 -23.45
N LEU A 48 11.41 14.78 -22.76
CA LEU A 48 12.38 15.76 -23.24
C LEU A 48 13.76 15.66 -22.57
N SER A 49 13.94 14.84 -21.54
CA SER A 49 15.18 14.76 -20.77
C SER A 49 15.59 13.30 -20.54
N ASP A 50 16.17 12.69 -21.56
CA ASP A 50 16.77 11.35 -21.48
C ASP A 50 18.23 11.48 -21.02
N ASN A 51 18.52 11.05 -19.79
CA ASN A 51 19.88 10.92 -19.28
C ASN A 51 20.02 9.53 -18.66
N THR A 52 20.66 8.63 -19.41
CA THR A 52 20.96 7.24 -19.06
C THR A 52 22.08 7.21 -18.01
N LEU A 53 21.85 6.56 -16.87
CA LEU A 53 22.89 6.26 -15.88
C LEU A 53 23.20 4.77 -15.91
N GLU A 54 24.48 4.44 -16.16
CA GLU A 54 25.00 3.08 -16.17
C GLU A 54 25.01 2.47 -14.76
N ILE A 55 24.50 1.24 -14.63
CA ILE A 55 24.46 0.49 -13.36
C ILE A 55 25.34 -0.76 -13.49
N GLY A 56 26.36 -0.82 -12.62
CA GLY A 56 27.36 -1.89 -12.55
C GLY A 56 26.83 -3.23 -12.02
N ASN A 57 27.46 -4.29 -12.50
CA ASN A 57 27.14 -5.71 -12.33
C ASN A 57 27.29 -6.20 -10.87
N SER A 58 26.19 -6.52 -10.19
CA SER A 58 26.20 -7.41 -9.00
C SER A 58 24.83 -8.08 -8.76
N ASN A 59 24.83 -9.27 -8.16
CA ASN A 59 23.72 -10.23 -8.04
C ASN A 59 22.30 -9.64 -7.83
N TRP A 60 21.41 -9.98 -8.77
CA TRP A 60 20.27 -9.20 -9.25
C TRP A 60 18.90 -9.44 -8.56
N ASN A 61 18.87 -9.78 -7.28
CA ASN A 61 17.62 -9.88 -6.49
C ASN A 61 17.60 -8.95 -5.25
N HIS A 62 18.36 -7.86 -5.28
CA HIS A 62 18.48 -6.96 -4.13
C HIS A 62 17.84 -5.60 -4.43
N TYR A 63 16.92 -5.16 -3.55
CA TYR A 63 16.51 -3.77 -3.41
C TYR A 63 17.74 -2.86 -3.51
N HIS A 64 17.91 -2.16 -4.63
CA HIS A 64 19.07 -1.32 -4.86
C HIS A 64 18.89 -0.02 -4.07
N ARG A 65 19.56 0.00 -2.92
CA ARG A 65 19.60 1.11 -1.97
C ARG A 65 20.58 2.17 -2.48
N VAL A 66 20.11 3.03 -3.38
CA VAL A 66 20.84 4.22 -3.81
C VAL A 66 20.10 5.42 -3.26
N GLU A 67 20.74 6.30 -2.47
CA GLU A 67 20.16 7.59 -2.04
C GLU A 67 19.64 8.37 -3.25
N LEU A 68 18.32 8.54 -3.35
CA LEU A 68 17.68 9.27 -4.43
C LEU A 68 17.37 10.69 -3.96
N PRO A 69 17.66 11.70 -4.80
CA PRO A 69 17.21 13.05 -4.54
C PRO A 69 15.69 13.10 -4.36
N GLN A 70 15.24 13.90 -3.39
CA GLN A 70 13.83 14.24 -3.27
C GLN A 70 13.45 15.19 -4.41
N GLU A 71 12.42 14.82 -5.15
CA GLU A 71 11.88 15.59 -6.25
C GLU A 71 10.66 16.38 -5.77
N PRO A 72 10.33 17.53 -6.38
CA PRO A 72 9.11 18.28 -6.06
C PRO A 72 7.85 17.41 -6.12
N PHE A 73 7.81 16.48 -7.08
CA PHE A 73 6.74 15.49 -7.21
C PHE A 73 6.57 14.61 -5.97
N ASP A 74 7.65 14.22 -5.29
CA ASP A 74 7.59 13.37 -4.09
C ASP A 74 6.78 14.07 -3.00
N THR A 75 7.06 15.35 -2.77
CA THR A 75 6.35 16.17 -1.78
C THR A 75 4.87 16.29 -2.12
N GLU A 76 4.52 16.55 -3.39
CA GLU A 76 3.13 16.67 -3.81
C GLU A 76 2.38 15.33 -3.70
N PHE A 77 3.02 14.22 -4.08
CA PHE A 77 2.48 12.87 -3.93
C PHE A 77 2.18 12.54 -2.46
N TYR A 78 3.15 12.72 -1.56
CA TYR A 78 2.99 12.43 -0.13
C TYR A 78 1.89 13.30 0.50
N ASN A 79 1.87 14.61 0.20
CA ASN A 79 0.85 15.52 0.69
C ASN A 79 -0.56 15.16 0.17
N ALA A 80 -0.67 14.75 -1.10
CA ALA A 80 -1.94 14.30 -1.66
C ALA A 80 -2.42 13.01 -0.99
N CYS A 81 -1.57 12.00 -0.86
CA CYS A 81 -1.91 10.73 -0.21
C CYS A 81 -2.34 10.93 1.24
N THR A 82 -1.64 11.78 1.98
CA THR A 82 -1.95 12.11 3.38
C THR A 82 -3.39 12.60 3.56
N ARG A 83 -3.89 13.44 2.63
CA ARG A 83 -5.27 13.95 2.65
C ARG A 83 -6.32 12.86 2.40
N THR A 84 -5.93 11.77 1.73
CA THR A 84 -6.84 10.65 1.39
C THR A 84 -6.90 9.56 2.46
N PHE A 85 -5.93 9.48 3.38
CA PHE A 85 -5.83 8.34 4.28
C PHE A 85 -7.01 8.14 5.21
N ASN A 86 -7.68 9.20 5.67
CA ASN A 86 -8.87 9.05 6.51
C ASN A 86 -10.02 8.39 5.73
N ALA A 87 -10.16 8.70 4.44
CA ALA A 87 -11.18 8.10 3.58
C ALA A 87 -10.85 6.64 3.24
N ILE A 88 -9.56 6.33 3.05
CA ILE A 88 -9.08 4.95 2.81
C ILE A 88 -9.26 4.10 4.08
N TYR A 89 -8.88 4.64 5.24
CA TYR A 89 -9.09 3.99 6.54
C TYR A 89 -10.58 3.70 6.80
N ALA A 90 -11.49 4.63 6.45
CA ALA A 90 -12.93 4.41 6.62
C ALA A 90 -13.50 3.23 5.81
N GLN A 91 -12.80 2.77 4.76
CA GLN A 91 -13.20 1.62 3.92
C GLN A 91 -12.70 0.28 4.45
N THR A 92 -11.84 0.27 5.48
CA THR A 92 -11.12 -0.92 5.95
C THR A 92 -12.07 -2.10 6.23
N ASP A 93 -13.12 -1.91 7.02
CA ASP A 93 -14.02 -3.00 7.39
C ASP A 93 -14.78 -3.58 6.21
N GLU A 94 -15.22 -2.73 5.28
CA GLU A 94 -15.92 -3.13 4.06
C GLU A 94 -15.02 -3.97 3.15
N ILE A 95 -13.77 -3.55 2.96
CA ILE A 95 -12.78 -4.26 2.15
C ILE A 95 -12.45 -5.63 2.76
N PHE A 96 -12.26 -5.72 4.07
CA PHE A 96 -11.91 -7.01 4.70
C PHE A 96 -13.09 -7.97 4.71
N ASN A 97 -14.32 -7.46 4.83
CA ASN A 97 -15.53 -8.26 4.65
C ASN A 97 -15.65 -8.79 3.23
N SER A 98 -15.51 -7.94 2.21
CA SER A 98 -15.64 -8.34 0.80
C SER A 98 -14.54 -9.31 0.35
N CYS A 99 -13.36 -9.23 0.97
CA CYS A 99 -12.24 -10.15 0.72
C CYS A 99 -12.29 -11.43 1.56
N GLY A 100 -13.31 -11.62 2.41
CA GLY A 100 -13.42 -12.80 3.28
C GLY A 100 -12.42 -12.85 4.43
N LEU A 101 -11.62 -11.79 4.65
CA LEU A 101 -10.58 -11.72 5.68
C LEU A 101 -11.13 -11.59 7.11
N ASN A 102 -12.41 -11.22 7.25
CA ASN A 102 -13.12 -11.22 8.53
C ASN A 102 -13.76 -12.58 8.87
N SER A 103 -13.73 -13.54 7.94
CA SER A 103 -14.22 -14.89 8.21
C SER A 103 -13.34 -15.56 9.27
N THR A 104 -13.97 -16.31 10.17
CA THR A 104 -13.29 -17.21 11.12
C THR A 104 -12.72 -18.46 10.44
N ASP A 105 -13.03 -18.66 9.16
CA ASP A 105 -12.57 -19.80 8.38
C ASP A 105 -11.03 -19.81 8.20
N GLU A 106 -10.47 -21.00 8.04
CA GLU A 106 -9.02 -21.30 8.02
C GLU A 106 -8.30 -20.84 6.75
N MET A 107 -8.74 -19.74 6.12
CA MET A 107 -8.01 -19.17 4.99
C MET A 107 -6.71 -18.53 5.50
N PHE A 108 -5.68 -19.36 5.66
CA PHE A 108 -4.36 -19.00 6.13
C PHE A 108 -3.39 -18.84 4.96
N GLY A 109 -2.50 -17.85 5.09
CA GLY A 109 -1.44 -17.57 4.13
C GLY A 109 -1.81 -16.49 3.13
N SER A 110 -0.89 -16.27 2.21
CA SER A 110 -0.95 -15.21 1.22
C SER A 110 -1.44 -15.71 -0.14
N TYR A 111 -2.21 -14.86 -0.82
CA TYR A 111 -2.80 -15.15 -2.12
C TYR A 111 -2.84 -13.89 -2.96
N THR A 112 -2.54 -14.01 -4.26
CA THR A 112 -2.69 -12.92 -5.23
C THR A 112 -3.56 -13.39 -6.39
N CYS A 113 -4.55 -12.58 -6.77
CA CYS A 113 -5.36 -12.83 -7.96
C CYS A 113 -5.59 -11.57 -8.77
N GLU A 114 -5.84 -11.75 -10.06
CA GLU A 114 -6.36 -10.68 -10.91
C GLU A 114 -7.87 -10.56 -10.69
N LYS A 115 -8.34 -9.34 -10.53
CA LYS A 115 -9.75 -8.96 -10.41
C LYS A 115 -10.05 -7.85 -11.40
N LYS A 116 -11.34 -7.63 -11.63
CA LYS A 116 -11.86 -6.52 -12.44
C LYS A 116 -12.78 -5.67 -11.58
N ASP A 117 -12.68 -4.36 -11.73
CA ASP A 117 -13.63 -3.43 -11.10
C ASP A 117 -14.94 -3.32 -11.90
N GLU A 118 -15.89 -2.54 -11.39
CA GLU A 118 -17.19 -2.32 -12.04
C GLU A 118 -17.07 -1.69 -13.45
N ASN A 119 -15.93 -1.08 -13.77
CA ASN A 119 -15.64 -0.46 -15.06
C ASN A 119 -14.78 -1.37 -15.96
N ASP A 120 -14.72 -2.67 -15.66
CA ASP A 120 -13.91 -3.69 -16.34
C ASP A 120 -12.40 -3.43 -16.32
N ARG A 121 -11.92 -2.57 -15.42
CA ARG A 121 -10.48 -2.31 -15.26
C ARG A 121 -9.87 -3.42 -14.42
N SER A 122 -8.84 -4.08 -14.94
CA SER A 122 -8.14 -5.10 -14.19
C SER A 122 -7.20 -4.51 -13.14
N PHE A 123 -7.13 -5.19 -12.00
CA PHE A 123 -6.23 -4.90 -10.89
C PHE A 123 -5.83 -6.22 -10.23
N PHE A 124 -4.68 -6.26 -9.57
CA PHE A 124 -4.30 -7.42 -8.77
C PHE A 124 -4.71 -7.19 -7.32
N GLN A 125 -5.36 -8.17 -6.70
CA GLN A 125 -5.65 -8.19 -5.28
C GLN A 125 -4.70 -9.16 -4.59
N PHE A 126 -3.94 -8.66 -3.62
CA PHE A 126 -3.20 -9.46 -2.66
C PHE A 126 -3.95 -9.51 -1.34
N THR A 127 -4.03 -10.69 -0.75
CA THR A 127 -4.57 -10.91 0.58
C THR A 127 -3.63 -11.80 1.37
N ASP A 128 -3.43 -11.52 2.65
CA ASP A 128 -2.68 -12.36 3.57
C ASP A 128 -3.38 -12.41 4.93
N LYS A 129 -3.43 -13.59 5.54
CA LYS A 129 -4.00 -13.81 6.87
C LYS A 129 -3.10 -14.76 7.65
N ARG A 130 -2.59 -14.30 8.79
CA ARG A 130 -1.73 -15.05 9.69
C ARG A 130 -2.18 -14.90 11.13
N THR A 131 -2.02 -15.95 11.91
CA THR A 131 -2.27 -15.95 13.35
C THR A 131 -0.99 -16.30 14.07
N PHE A 132 -0.74 -15.62 15.19
CA PHE A 132 0.42 -15.77 16.05
C PHE A 132 -0.03 -16.08 17.46
N SER A 133 0.72 -16.95 18.14
CA SER A 133 0.54 -17.27 19.56
C SER A 133 1.21 -16.22 20.44
N SER A 134 0.66 -15.00 20.44
CA SER A 134 1.12 -13.89 21.25
C SER A 134 -0.04 -12.97 21.60
N SER A 135 0.00 -12.39 22.80
CA SER A 135 -0.92 -11.36 23.24
C SER A 135 -0.94 -10.18 22.26
N PHE A 136 -2.08 -9.52 22.13
CA PHE A 136 -2.19 -8.36 21.24
C PHE A 136 -1.23 -7.23 21.63
N GLU A 137 -1.00 -7.02 22.93
CA GLU A 137 -0.08 -5.99 23.40
C GLU A 137 1.36 -6.30 22.99
N ASN A 138 1.82 -7.55 23.19
CA ASN A 138 3.16 -7.97 22.81
C ASN A 138 3.33 -7.91 21.29
N ALA A 139 2.40 -8.52 20.55
CA ALA A 139 2.38 -8.49 19.09
C ALA A 139 2.33 -7.06 18.53
N HIS A 140 1.58 -6.16 19.13
CA HIS A 140 1.56 -4.76 18.74
C HIS A 140 2.94 -4.11 18.90
N ASN A 141 3.59 -4.30 20.05
CA ASN A 141 4.91 -3.76 20.31
C ASN A 141 5.97 -4.34 19.36
N SER A 142 6.01 -5.66 19.17
CA SER A 142 6.93 -6.31 18.24
C SER A 142 6.68 -5.86 16.80
N PHE A 143 5.42 -5.71 16.38
CA PHE A 143 5.09 -5.22 15.04
C PHE A 143 5.56 -3.77 14.82
N ARG A 144 5.40 -2.89 15.83
CA ARG A 144 5.96 -1.53 15.78
C ARG A 144 7.48 -1.55 15.62
N ARG A 145 8.18 -2.45 16.30
CA ARG A 145 9.63 -2.62 16.16
C ARG A 145 9.98 -3.13 14.76
N THR A 146 9.27 -4.13 14.23
CA THR A 146 9.45 -4.65 12.87
C THR A 146 9.36 -3.56 11.83
N LEU A 147 8.28 -2.76 11.86
CA LEU A 147 8.10 -1.65 10.94
C LEU A 147 9.23 -0.62 11.06
N SER A 148 9.67 -0.33 12.29
CA SER A 148 10.78 0.61 12.52
C SER A 148 12.10 0.10 11.94
N LEU A 149 12.39 -1.20 12.07
CA LEU A 149 13.58 -1.83 11.46
C LEU A 149 13.51 -1.83 9.94
N HIS A 150 12.34 -2.17 9.39
CA HIS A 150 12.10 -2.14 7.96
C HIS A 150 12.25 -0.73 7.39
N GLN A 151 11.71 0.28 8.06
CA GLN A 151 11.89 1.68 7.71
C GLN A 151 13.36 2.12 7.71
N LYS A 152 14.14 1.72 8.74
CA LYS A 152 15.58 1.99 8.80
C LYS A 152 16.36 1.33 7.66
N LYS A 153 15.90 0.16 7.19
CA LYS A 153 16.47 -0.52 6.02
C LYS A 153 16.36 0.33 4.75
N HIS A 154 15.32 1.15 4.62
CA HIS A 154 15.08 1.90 3.38
C HIS A 154 15.79 3.26 3.30
N GLN A 155 16.35 3.78 4.41
CA GLN A 155 17.23 4.96 4.55
C GLN A 155 16.76 6.32 3.96
N GLN A 156 15.86 6.35 2.99
CA GLN A 156 15.31 7.54 2.35
C GLN A 156 13.91 7.86 2.84
N GLN A 157 13.86 8.40 4.05
CA GLN A 157 12.62 8.89 4.62
C GLN A 157 12.39 10.34 4.20
N TYR A 158 11.13 10.67 3.93
CA TYR A 158 10.72 12.05 3.76
C TYR A 158 10.42 12.67 5.14
N GLY A 159 11.23 13.65 5.56
CA GLY A 159 11.11 14.28 6.87
C GLY A 159 10.03 15.36 7.00
N GLY A 160 9.36 15.73 5.90
CA GLY A 160 8.34 16.80 5.89
C GLY A 160 6.94 16.37 6.34
N MET A 161 6.82 15.27 7.08
CA MET A 161 5.51 14.76 7.51
C MET A 161 5.02 15.48 8.77
N GLU A 162 3.75 15.88 8.79
CA GLU A 162 3.11 16.56 9.95
C GLU A 162 3.02 15.66 11.19
N ASP A 163 2.84 14.35 10.99
CA ASP A 163 2.77 13.33 12.04
C ASP A 163 3.77 12.21 11.72
N PRO A 164 5.06 12.41 12.02
CA PRO A 164 6.12 11.45 11.70
C PRO A 164 6.05 10.18 12.56
N ASP A 165 5.37 10.23 13.71
CA ASP A 165 5.20 9.07 14.59
C ASP A 165 4.24 8.05 13.98
N ASN A 166 3.18 8.49 13.30
CA ASN A 166 2.21 7.58 12.71
C ASN A 166 2.26 7.52 11.18
N THR A 167 2.89 8.49 10.53
CA THR A 167 2.95 8.59 9.07
C THR A 167 4.40 8.58 8.59
N VAL A 168 4.74 7.60 7.75
CA VAL A 168 6.09 7.46 7.19
C VAL A 168 6.02 7.39 5.68
N ALA A 169 6.86 8.18 5.03
CA ALA A 169 7.01 8.25 3.59
C ALA A 169 8.44 7.86 3.19
N ILE A 170 8.57 7.00 2.19
CA ILE A 170 9.81 6.34 1.79
C ILE A 170 9.89 6.32 0.27
N LYS A 171 11.08 6.57 -0.27
CA LYS A 171 11.39 6.40 -1.70
C LYS A 171 12.50 5.35 -1.84
N PHE A 172 12.32 4.37 -2.71
CA PHE A 172 13.36 3.37 -2.98
C PHE A 172 13.23 2.77 -4.37
N ARG A 173 14.32 2.19 -4.88
CA ARG A 173 14.37 1.57 -6.20
C ARG A 173 14.45 0.04 -6.07
N VAL A 174 13.70 -0.65 -6.91
CA VAL A 174 13.75 -2.10 -7.06
C VAL A 174 14.27 -2.41 -8.46
N THR A 175 15.28 -3.27 -8.53
CA THR A 175 15.82 -3.81 -9.78
C THR A 175 15.68 -5.32 -9.79
N ALA A 176 15.33 -5.89 -10.93
CA ALA A 176 15.21 -7.33 -11.09
C ALA A 176 15.61 -7.74 -12.51
N ARG A 177 16.29 -8.88 -12.64
CA ARG A 177 16.59 -9.45 -13.96
C ARG A 177 15.37 -10.16 -14.50
N LEU A 178 14.88 -9.70 -15.65
CA LEU A 178 13.71 -10.28 -16.28
C LEU A 178 14.07 -11.52 -17.12
N LYS A 179 13.05 -12.32 -17.44
CA LYS A 179 13.19 -13.52 -18.29
C LYS A 179 13.73 -13.22 -19.69
N THR A 180 13.53 -12.00 -20.16
CA THR A 180 14.04 -11.46 -21.43
C THR A 180 15.54 -11.16 -21.41
N GLY A 181 16.18 -11.23 -20.24
CA GLY A 181 17.62 -11.06 -20.07
C GLY A 181 18.07 -9.66 -19.67
N PHE A 182 17.24 -8.63 -19.88
CA PHE A 182 17.51 -7.26 -19.41
C PHE A 182 17.11 -7.07 -17.94
N VAL A 183 17.60 -5.98 -17.34
CA VAL A 183 17.32 -5.61 -15.95
C VAL A 183 16.19 -4.58 -15.94
N GLY A 184 15.05 -4.96 -15.37
CA GLY A 184 13.97 -4.03 -15.07
C GLY A 184 14.32 -3.16 -13.87
N SER A 185 13.94 -1.89 -13.90
CA SER A 185 14.08 -0.96 -12.79
C SER A 185 12.76 -0.23 -12.53
N VAL A 186 12.37 -0.17 -11.26
CA VAL A 186 11.14 0.49 -10.81
C VAL A 186 11.44 1.35 -9.59
N LEU A 187 11.06 2.62 -9.66
CA LEU A 187 11.10 3.57 -8.58
C LEU A 187 9.78 3.53 -7.80
N LEU A 188 9.85 3.20 -6.51
CA LEU A 188 8.70 3.11 -5.61
C LEU A 188 8.68 4.30 -4.66
N ARG A 189 7.53 4.97 -4.58
CA ARG A 189 7.21 5.98 -3.57
C ARG A 189 6.11 5.41 -2.69
N LEU A 190 6.44 5.12 -1.44
CA LEU A 190 5.54 4.51 -0.47
C LEU A 190 5.23 5.52 0.62
N ILE A 191 3.96 5.61 1.00
CA ILE A 191 3.56 6.31 2.22
C ILE A 191 2.56 5.45 2.97
N HIS A 192 2.72 5.31 4.28
CA HIS A 192 1.77 4.62 5.13
C HIS A 192 1.41 5.45 6.35
N ARG A 193 0.21 5.21 6.88
CA ARG A 193 -0.28 5.78 8.13
C ARG A 193 -0.86 4.70 9.03
N ARG A 194 -0.54 4.78 10.32
CA ARG A 194 -1.10 3.92 11.36
C ARG A 194 -2.25 4.62 12.10
N TYR A 195 -3.25 3.83 12.48
CA TYR A 195 -4.37 4.21 13.30
C TYR A 195 -4.48 3.23 14.45
N GLN A 196 -4.39 3.77 15.68
CA GLN A 196 -4.56 2.98 16.89
C GLN A 196 -6.03 3.00 17.29
N GLU A 197 -6.63 1.83 17.44
CA GLU A 197 -7.96 1.66 18.03
C GLU A 197 -7.84 0.86 19.34
N VAL A 198 -8.96 0.69 20.04
CA VAL A 198 -9.01 -0.02 21.33
C VAL A 198 -8.56 -1.48 21.19
N ASN A 199 -9.07 -2.19 20.17
CA ASN A 199 -8.85 -3.63 20.00
C ASN A 199 -8.17 -3.99 18.68
N ARG A 200 -7.59 -3.02 17.98
CA ARG A 200 -6.85 -3.27 16.74
C ARG A 200 -5.95 -2.09 16.40
N MET A 201 -4.96 -2.36 15.58
CA MET A 201 -4.18 -1.35 14.90
C MET A 201 -4.38 -1.53 13.40
N VAL A 202 -4.74 -0.44 12.72
CA VAL A 202 -4.92 -0.41 11.26
C VAL A 202 -3.78 0.36 10.64
N THR A 203 -3.14 -0.21 9.64
CA THR A 203 -2.17 0.48 8.79
C THR A 203 -2.76 0.59 7.40
N VAL A 204 -2.78 1.79 6.83
CA VAL A 204 -3.13 2.00 5.42
C VAL A 204 -1.93 2.56 4.69
N TRP A 205 -1.77 2.20 3.43
CA TRP A 205 -0.67 2.71 2.62
C TRP A 205 -1.08 2.98 1.18
N ARG A 206 -0.26 3.77 0.52
CA ARG A 206 -0.26 3.95 -0.92
C ARG A 206 1.15 3.80 -1.45
N VAL A 207 1.26 3.16 -2.60
CA VAL A 207 2.50 3.08 -3.37
C VAL A 207 2.26 3.68 -4.74
N PHE A 208 3.23 4.41 -5.25
CA PHE A 208 3.33 4.76 -6.65
C PHE A 208 4.60 4.17 -7.23
N ALA A 209 4.42 3.35 -8.26
CA ALA A 209 5.49 2.71 -9.01
C ALA A 209 5.68 3.41 -10.34
N GLU A 210 6.92 3.82 -10.60
CA GLU A 210 7.36 4.45 -11.84
C GLU A 210 8.46 3.60 -12.47
N GLY A 211 8.22 3.12 -13.69
CA GLY A 211 9.18 2.34 -14.45
C GLY A 211 10.31 3.20 -15.02
N GLU A 212 11.50 2.63 -15.06
CA GLU A 212 12.71 3.26 -15.60
C GLU A 212 13.31 2.38 -16.71
N GLY A 213 14.16 2.97 -17.57
CA GLY A 213 14.76 2.27 -18.71
C GLY A 213 13.70 1.74 -19.68
N GLU A 214 13.71 0.44 -19.95
CA GLU A 214 12.71 -0.23 -20.79
C GLU A 214 11.27 -0.11 -20.24
N PHE A 215 11.12 0.13 -18.93
CA PHE A 215 9.82 0.40 -18.33
C PHE A 215 9.45 1.88 -18.30
N ALA A 216 10.21 2.76 -18.98
CA ALA A 216 9.89 4.17 -19.04
C ALA A 216 8.44 4.39 -19.50
N ALA A 217 7.79 5.39 -18.89
CA ALA A 217 6.37 5.69 -19.03
C ALA A 217 5.40 4.63 -18.44
N LEU A 218 5.89 3.50 -17.91
CA LEU A 218 5.07 2.53 -17.19
C LEU A 218 4.84 2.93 -15.74
N HIS A 219 3.57 2.89 -15.31
CA HIS A 219 3.18 3.31 -13.97
C HIS A 219 2.13 2.38 -13.37
N ALA A 220 2.20 2.21 -12.05
CA ALA A 220 1.18 1.55 -11.27
C ALA A 220 0.95 2.27 -9.95
N ALA A 221 -0.27 2.17 -9.42
CA ALA A 221 -0.56 2.53 -8.05
C ALA A 221 -0.88 1.30 -7.23
N GLU A 222 -0.65 1.41 -5.94
CA GLU A 222 -1.14 0.48 -4.94
C GLU A 222 -1.93 1.24 -3.87
N ILE A 223 -2.98 0.62 -3.38
CA ILE A 223 -3.65 1.00 -2.14
C ILE A 223 -3.76 -0.26 -1.31
N GLY A 224 -3.39 -0.17 -0.03
CA GLY A 224 -3.47 -1.32 0.85
C GLY A 224 -3.81 -0.98 2.28
N TRP A 225 -4.19 -2.04 2.99
CA TRP A 225 -4.69 -2.06 4.35
C TRP A 225 -4.14 -3.26 5.09
N GLY A 226 -3.79 -3.06 6.35
CA GLY A 226 -3.31 -4.08 7.27
C GLY A 226 -3.99 -3.91 8.61
N ILE A 227 -4.50 -5.00 9.19
CA ILE A 227 -5.12 -5.02 10.51
C ILE A 227 -4.35 -6.01 11.37
N LEU A 228 -3.86 -5.51 12.51
CA LEU A 228 -3.40 -6.33 13.62
C LEU A 228 -4.46 -6.29 14.72
N SER A 229 -4.95 -7.43 15.16
CA SER A 229 -6.00 -7.50 16.19
C SER A 229 -5.93 -8.81 16.99
N PRO A 230 -6.47 -8.88 18.21
CA PRO A 230 -6.69 -10.14 18.90
C PRO A 230 -7.55 -11.09 18.06
N VAL A 231 -7.38 -12.40 18.26
CA VAL A 231 -8.28 -13.41 17.71
C VAL A 231 -9.50 -13.56 18.63
N PRO A 232 -10.73 -13.35 18.12
CA PRO A 232 -11.93 -13.51 18.94
C PRO A 232 -12.05 -14.93 19.52
N GLY A 233 -12.21 -15.02 20.84
CA GLY A 233 -12.41 -16.30 21.53
C GLY A 233 -11.16 -17.17 21.70
N VAL A 234 -9.99 -16.71 21.22
CA VAL A 234 -8.71 -17.41 21.41
C VAL A 234 -7.80 -16.51 22.26
N PRO A 235 -7.62 -16.82 23.56
CA PRO A 235 -6.71 -16.09 24.43
C PRO A 235 -5.28 -16.09 23.90
N GLU A 236 -4.51 -15.05 24.21
CA GLU A 236 -3.08 -14.96 23.87
C GLU A 236 -2.79 -15.19 22.38
N SER A 237 -3.72 -14.80 21.51
CA SER A 237 -3.58 -14.95 20.08
C SER A 237 -3.89 -13.66 19.34
N THR A 238 -3.03 -13.35 18.37
CA THR A 238 -3.12 -12.16 17.55
C THR A 238 -3.14 -12.55 16.09
N MET A 239 -3.92 -11.84 15.30
CA MET A 239 -4.06 -12.06 13.87
C MET A 239 -3.64 -10.82 13.09
N LEU A 240 -2.79 -11.04 12.08
CA LEU A 240 -2.44 -10.08 11.06
C LEU A 240 -3.24 -10.40 9.79
N ARG A 241 -3.92 -9.40 9.25
CA ARG A 241 -4.63 -9.51 7.98
C ARG A 241 -4.21 -8.36 7.08
N VAL A 242 -3.99 -8.63 5.81
CA VAL A 242 -3.48 -7.68 4.82
C VAL A 242 -4.33 -7.79 3.57
N CYS A 243 -4.69 -6.65 2.99
CA CYS A 243 -5.31 -6.57 1.66
C CYS A 243 -4.64 -5.43 0.89
N ALA A 244 -4.22 -5.68 -0.36
CA ALA A 244 -3.67 -4.66 -1.24
C ALA A 244 -4.25 -4.79 -2.64
N HIS A 245 -4.51 -3.65 -3.27
CA HIS A 245 -4.97 -3.54 -4.66
C HIS A 245 -3.91 -2.85 -5.49
N TYR A 246 -3.39 -3.56 -6.48
CA TYR A 246 -2.42 -3.06 -7.46
C TYR A 246 -3.14 -2.68 -8.73
N ILE A 247 -3.06 -1.42 -9.11
CA ILE A 247 -3.80 -0.79 -10.21
C ILE A 247 -2.78 -0.33 -11.25
N PRO A 248 -2.58 -1.09 -12.35
CA PRO A 248 -1.72 -0.65 -13.44
C PRO A 248 -2.38 0.51 -14.18
N MET A 249 -1.65 1.60 -14.43
CA MET A 249 -2.25 2.84 -14.96
C MET A 249 -2.27 2.92 -16.49
N ASN A 250 -1.56 2.03 -17.19
CA ASN A 250 -1.35 2.12 -18.64
C ASN A 250 -2.07 1.04 -19.45
N LEU A 251 -3.00 0.29 -18.84
CA LEU A 251 -3.69 -0.82 -19.50
C LEU A 251 -4.71 -0.39 -20.58
N ASN A 252 -5.08 0.89 -20.66
CA ASN A 252 -6.24 1.33 -21.44
C ASN A 252 -5.94 1.89 -22.85
N ASN A 253 -4.69 1.83 -23.31
CA ASN A 253 -4.37 2.23 -24.68
C ASN A 253 -4.35 0.98 -25.59
N VAL A 254 -4.75 1.12 -26.86
CA VAL A 254 -4.49 0.06 -27.86
C VAL A 254 -2.98 -0.02 -28.02
N VAL A 255 -2.38 -1.10 -27.52
CA VAL A 255 -0.93 -1.24 -27.48
C VAL A 255 -0.47 -2.29 -28.49
N ALA A 256 0.66 -2.04 -29.16
CA ALA A 256 1.34 -3.07 -29.93
C ALA A 256 1.69 -4.30 -29.04
N PRO A 257 1.73 -5.53 -29.59
CA PRO A 257 1.94 -6.76 -28.82
C PRO A 257 3.20 -6.76 -27.93
N GLU A 258 4.29 -6.14 -28.40
CA GLU A 258 5.55 -6.02 -27.66
C GLU A 258 5.40 -5.21 -26.36
N GLN A 259 4.63 -4.14 -26.42
CA GLN A 259 4.40 -3.24 -25.29
C GLN A 259 3.33 -3.81 -24.34
N GLU A 260 2.42 -4.67 -24.81
CA GLU A 260 1.57 -5.50 -23.92
C GLU A 260 2.43 -6.45 -23.08
N GLN A 261 3.40 -7.14 -23.69
CA GLN A 261 4.32 -8.02 -22.99
C GLN A 261 5.16 -7.26 -21.96
N LEU A 262 5.68 -6.09 -22.34
CA LEU A 262 6.43 -5.20 -21.43
C LEU A 262 5.56 -4.72 -20.26
N THR A 263 4.30 -4.39 -20.51
CA THR A 263 3.33 -3.99 -19.46
C THR A 263 3.04 -5.12 -18.49
N LYS A 264 2.91 -6.36 -18.98
CA LYS A 264 2.78 -7.55 -18.11
C LYS A 264 4.01 -7.79 -17.27
N GLN A 265 5.22 -7.63 -17.83
CA GLN A 265 6.47 -7.77 -17.10
C GLN A 265 6.62 -6.71 -16.01
N PHE A 266 6.33 -5.44 -16.33
CA PHE A 266 6.30 -4.36 -15.35
C PHE A 266 5.32 -4.65 -14.22
N SER A 267 4.07 -5.01 -14.56
CA SER A 267 3.03 -5.32 -13.56
C SER A 267 3.45 -6.47 -12.66
N GLY A 268 4.00 -7.54 -13.23
CA GLY A 268 4.54 -8.67 -12.48
C GLY A 268 5.66 -8.26 -11.51
N MET A 269 6.61 -7.45 -11.98
CA MET A 269 7.70 -6.94 -11.14
C MET A 269 7.20 -6.07 -9.98
N VAL A 270 6.22 -5.19 -10.22
CA VAL A 270 5.64 -4.34 -9.17
C VAL A 270 4.88 -5.17 -8.14
N VAL A 271 4.06 -6.12 -8.58
CA VAL A 271 3.33 -7.03 -7.69
C VAL A 271 4.32 -7.84 -6.87
N GLU A 272 5.31 -8.47 -7.50
CA GLU A 272 6.32 -9.29 -6.82
C GLU A 272 7.15 -8.50 -5.82
N ALA A 273 7.58 -7.27 -6.16
CA ALA A 273 8.30 -6.39 -5.25
C ALA A 273 7.46 -6.08 -4.00
N SER A 274 6.17 -5.84 -4.18
CA SER A 274 5.28 -5.43 -3.09
C SER A 274 4.88 -6.63 -2.21
N THR A 275 4.55 -7.78 -2.81
CA THR A 275 4.23 -9.00 -2.06
C THR A 275 5.46 -9.55 -1.34
N SER A 276 6.63 -9.52 -1.97
CA SER A 276 7.89 -9.92 -1.31
C SER A 276 8.24 -9.00 -0.15
N ASN A 277 7.98 -7.70 -0.28
CA ASN A 277 8.17 -6.75 0.81
C ASN A 277 7.19 -7.00 1.97
N ALA A 278 5.93 -7.32 1.69
CA ALA A 278 4.94 -7.71 2.70
C ALA A 278 5.35 -9.00 3.42
N GLU A 279 5.80 -10.01 2.67
CA GLU A 279 6.32 -11.28 3.21
C GLU A 279 7.53 -11.05 4.11
N GLU A 280 8.50 -10.22 3.69
CA GLU A 280 9.69 -9.90 4.47
C GLU A 280 9.32 -9.28 5.83
N ILE A 281 8.38 -8.34 5.84
CA ILE A 281 7.86 -7.71 7.07
C ILE A 281 7.20 -8.77 7.95
N ALA A 282 6.32 -9.61 7.39
CA ALA A 282 5.62 -10.63 8.15
C ALA A 282 6.56 -11.68 8.75
N CYS A 283 7.56 -12.17 8.00
CA CYS A 283 8.58 -13.08 8.51
C CYS A 283 9.46 -12.43 9.59
N THR A 284 9.82 -11.16 9.43
CA THR A 284 10.62 -10.44 10.44
C THR A 284 9.80 -10.24 11.72
N PHE A 285 8.51 -9.97 11.58
CA PHE A 285 7.58 -9.87 12.70
C PHE A 285 7.45 -11.20 13.45
N GLU A 286 7.24 -12.30 12.74
CA GLU A 286 7.16 -13.64 13.33
C GLU A 286 8.43 -14.01 14.10
N LYS A 287 9.61 -13.74 13.53
CA LYS A 287 10.89 -13.97 14.22
C LYS A 287 11.04 -13.15 15.50
N LEU A 288 10.63 -11.88 15.48
CA LEU A 288 10.69 -11.04 16.69
C LEU A 288 9.73 -11.54 17.76
N LEU A 289 8.54 -11.99 17.39
CA LEU A 289 7.59 -12.60 18.32
C LEU A 289 8.14 -13.87 18.97
N LEU A 290 8.83 -14.72 18.21
CA LEU A 290 9.46 -15.93 18.74
C LEU A 290 10.59 -15.60 19.72
N ASN A 291 11.44 -14.62 19.39
CA ASN A 291 12.53 -14.20 20.27
C ASN A 291 12.02 -13.53 21.56
N ASP A 292 11.00 -12.68 21.47
CA ASP A 292 10.39 -12.01 22.63
C ASP A 292 9.68 -13.03 23.56
N ALA A 293 9.32 -14.23 23.07
CA ALA A 293 8.77 -15.31 23.89
C ALA A 293 9.85 -16.15 24.60
N GLU A 294 11.12 -16.04 24.18
CA GLU A 294 12.26 -16.78 24.75
C GLU A 294 13.04 -15.98 25.82
N GLU A 295 12.80 -14.67 25.96
CA GLU A 295 13.40 -13.83 27.02
C GLU A 295 12.47 -13.78 28.27
N PRO A 296 12.84 -14.43 29.40
CA PRO A 296 12.05 -14.43 30.64
C PRO A 296 12.17 -13.15 31.48
#